data_AF-A0A7C5DD89-F1
#
_entry.id   AF-A0A7C5DD89-F1
#
_cell.length_a   1.000
_cell.length_b   1.000
_cell.length_c   1.000
_cell.angle_alpha   90.00
_cell.angle_beta   90.00
_cell.angle_gamma   90.00
#
_symmetry.space_group_name_H-M   'P 1'
#
loop_
_entity.id
_entity.type
_entity.pdbx_description
1 polymer ?
#
loop_
_entity_poly.entity_id
_entity_poly.type
_entity_poly.pdbx_seq_one_letter_code
_entity_poly.pdbx_strand_id
1 'polypeptide(L)' 'MQDAPALANALQKLANENKSFPKSHPLFIFFYYTHPPLIERLRHLGVKIDDAPKR' A
#
# COMPACT_ATOMS: atom_id res chain seq x y z
N MET A 1 2.01 21.22 -8.22
CA MET A 1 1.61 19.94 -8.85
C MET A 1 2.47 18.88 -8.19
N GLN A 2 2.04 18.35 -7.04
CA GLN A 2 2.96 17.73 -6.09
C GLN A 2 3.28 16.28 -6.47
N ASP A 3 4.52 16.09 -6.94
CA ASP A 3 5.44 15.04 -6.50
C ASP A 3 4.84 13.66 -6.20
N ALA A 4 4.08 13.08 -7.15
CA ALA A 4 3.69 11.67 -7.12
C ALA A 4 4.79 10.71 -6.60
N PRO A 5 6.08 10.86 -6.99
CA PRO A 5 7.17 10.07 -6.40
C PRO A 5 7.46 10.36 -4.91
N ALA A 6 7.35 11.61 -4.45
CA ALA A 6 7.59 11.97 -3.06
C ALA A 6 6.50 11.41 -2.14
N LEU A 7 5.24 11.44 -2.58
CA LEU A 7 4.12 10.84 -1.84
C LEU A 7 4.28 9.32 -1.73
N ALA A 8 4.64 8.65 -2.83
CA ALA A 8 4.88 7.21 -2.81
C ALA A 8 6.03 6.81 -1.86
N ASN A 9 7.10 7.62 -1.82
CA ASN A 9 8.23 7.40 -0.92
C ASN A 9 7.83 7.64 0.55
N ALA A 10 7.09 8.71 0.84
CA ALA A 10 6.57 8.98 2.17
C ALA A 10 5.65 7.85 2.68
N LEU A 11 4.76 7.34 1.83
CA LEU A 11 3.88 6.22 2.16
C LEU A 11 4.65 4.94 2.46
N GLN A 12 5.70 4.63 1.69
CA GLN A 12 6.57 3.48 1.94
C GLN A 12 7.32 3.61 3.26
N LYS A 13 7.88 4.80 3.55
CA LYS A 13 8.56 5.07 4.81
C LYS A 13 7.63 4.93 6.01
N LEU A 14 6.43 5.52 5.92
CA LEU A 14 5.40 5.43 6.95
C LEU A 14 4.96 3.98 7.19
N ALA A 15 4.80 3.19 6.13
CA ALA A 15 4.43 1.78 6.23
C ALA A 15 5.51 0.94 6.93
N ASN A 16 6.77 1.22 6.62
CA ASN A 16 7.92 0.56 7.22
C ASN A 16 8.06 0.90 8.72
N GLU A 17 7.92 2.19 9.06
CA GLU A 17 7.98 2.66 10.45
C GLU A 17 6.83 2.08 11.30
N ASN A 18 5.61 2.02 10.76
CA ASN A 18 4.45 1.46 11.44
C ASN A 18 4.38 -0.08 11.38
N LYS A 19 5.31 -0.75 10.69
CA LYS A 19 5.29 -2.22 10.45
C LYS A 19 3.93 -2.73 9.99
N SER A 20 3.24 -1.93 9.18
CA SER A 20 1.87 -2.24 8.75
C SER A 20 1.89 -3.41 7.79
N PHE A 21 1.21 -4.52 8.13
CA PHE A 21 1.16 -5.68 7.27
C PHE A 21 0.27 -5.40 6.05
N PRO A 22 0.80 -5.48 4.82
CA PRO A 22 0.07 -5.07 3.63
C PRO A 22 -0.85 -6.18 3.07
N LYS A 23 -0.79 -7.41 3.60
CA LYS A 23 -1.51 -8.59 3.09
C LYS A 23 -2.61 -9.05 4.04
N SER A 24 -3.72 -8.32 4.10
CA SER A 24 -4.91 -8.78 4.82
C SER A 24 -5.84 -9.56 3.90
N HIS A 25 -6.67 -10.45 4.46
CA HIS A 25 -7.67 -11.17 3.67
C HIS A 25 -8.70 -10.17 3.10
N PRO A 26 -9.09 -10.24 1.80
CA PRO A 26 -10.01 -9.29 1.17
C PRO A 26 -11.30 -9.02 1.95
N LEU A 27 -11.91 -10.03 2.57
CA LEU A 27 -13.12 -9.85 3.38
C LEU A 27 -12.86 -8.98 4.62
N PHE A 28 -11.72 -9.15 5.28
CA PHE A 28 -11.34 -8.33 6.43
C PHE A 28 -11.13 -6.87 6.03
N ILE A 29 -10.48 -6.64 4.89
CA ILE A 29 -10.26 -5.29 4.36
C ILE A 29 -11.60 -4.61 4.09
N PHE A 30 -12.53 -5.31 3.43
CA PHE A 30 -13.83 -4.76 3.06
C PHE A 30 -14.64 -4.24 4.27
N PHE A 31 -14.59 -4.95 5.40
CA PHE A 31 -15.35 -4.54 6.59
C PHE A 31 -14.60 -3.56 7.51
N TYR A 32 -13.27 -3.65 7.60
CA TYR A 32 -12.52 -2.94 8.65
C TYR A 32 -11.60 -1.83 8.13
N TYR A 33 -11.36 -1.73 6.82
CA TYR A 33 -10.49 -0.69 6.27
C TYR A 33 -11.34 0.44 5.71
N THR A 34 -11.21 1.63 6.29
CA THR A 34 -11.81 2.86 5.76
C THR A 34 -11.21 3.29 4.42
N HIS A 35 -10.00 2.83 4.12
CA HIS A 35 -9.23 3.23 2.94
C HIS A 35 -8.70 2.03 2.16
N PRO A 36 -8.48 2.17 0.85
CA PRO A 36 -7.91 1.11 0.04
C PRO A 36 -6.54 0.68 0.59
N PRO A 37 -6.19 -0.60 0.45
CA PRO A 37 -4.92 -1.14 0.90
C PRO A 37 -3.74 -0.33 0.36
N LEU A 38 -2.65 -0.33 1.12
CA LEU A 38 -1.45 0.43 0.78
C LEU A 38 -0.87 0.02 -0.58
N ILE A 39 -0.95 -1.26 -0.93
CA ILE A 39 -0.53 -1.78 -2.24
C ILE A 39 -1.32 -1.10 -3.37
N GLU A 40 -2.65 -0.99 -3.23
CA GLU A 40 -3.49 -0.37 -4.25
C GLU A 40 -3.22 1.12 -4.39
N ARG A 41 -2.97 1.80 -3.27
CA ARG A 41 -2.58 3.22 -3.24
C ARG A 41 -1.26 3.45 -3.98
N LEU A 42 -0.26 2.61 -3.74
CA LEU A 42 1.03 2.69 -4.42
C LEU A 42 0.93 2.33 -5.92
N ARG A 43 0.08 1.36 -6.31
CA ARG A 43 -0.20 1.07 -7.72
C ARG A 43 -0.80 2.27 -8.45
N HIS A 44 -1.75 2.98 -7.83
CA HIS A 44 -2.33 4.21 -8.39
C HIS A 44 -1.30 5.32 -8.57
N LEU A 45 -0.25 5.35 -7.74
CA LEU A 45 0.86 6.30 -7.86
C LEU A 45 1.93 5.85 -8.89
N GLY A 46 1.73 4.73 -9.59
CA GLY A 46 2.64 4.23 -10.60
C GLY A 46 3.81 3.39 -10.07
N VAL A 47 3.77 2.97 -8.80
CA VAL A 47 4.78 2.09 -8.22
C VAL A 47 4.51 0.65 -8.67
N LYS A 48 5.49 0.02 -9.32
CA LYS A 48 5.44 -1.41 -9.66
C LYS A 48 5.72 -2.23 -8.41
N ILE A 49 4.69 -2.89 -7.89
CA ILE A 49 4.79 -3.82 -6.75
C ILE A 49 4.52 -5.21 -7.29
N ASP A 50 5.51 -6.09 -7.16
CA ASP A 50 5.38 -7.48 -7.59
C ASP A 50 4.51 -8.24 -6.56
N ASP A 51 3.27 -8.51 -6.93
CA ASP A 51 2.29 -9.25 -6.10
C ASP A 51 2.58 -10.77 -6.04
N ALA A 52 3.80 -11.21 -6.35
CA ALA A 52 4.15 -12.61 -6.41
C ALA A 52 3.87 -13.30 -5.06
N PRO A 53 3.01 -14.34 -5.03
CA PRO A 53 2.94 -15.21 -3.87
C PRO A 53 4.28 -15.94 -3.79
N LYS A 54 5.15 -15.54 -2.84
CA LYS A 54 6.21 -16.42 -2.38
C LYS A 54 5.51 -17.62 -1.76
N ARG A 55 5.44 -18.69 -2.56
CA ARG A 55 5.08 -20.04 -2.11
C ARG A 55 6.03 -20.48 -1.02
#